data_AF-A0A0D9ZYA5-F1
#
_entry.id   AF-A0A0D9ZYA5-F1
#
_cell.length_a   1.000
_cell.length_b   1.000
_cell.length_c   1.000
_cell.angle_alpha   90.00
_cell.angle_beta   90.00
_cell.angle_gamma   90.00
#
_symmetry.space_group_name_H-M   'P 1'
#
loop_
_entity.id
_entity.type
_entity.pdbx_description
1 polymer ?
#
loop_
_entity_poly.entity_id
_entity_poly.type
_entity_poly.pdbx_seq_one_letter_code
_entity_poly.pdbx_strand_id
1 'polypeptide(L)'
;MAMARRTLELTLLSASDLRGVNLVSKMEVYAVVYLAGDPRARQRVATDRAGGRNPSWKGKDATVRLAVPASGAGSGAVRVLLRAERAGLGGDRDVGEVFVPLPDKMSPF
;
A
#
# COMPACT_ATOMS: atom_id res chain seq x y z
N MET A 1 4.26 23.11 -18.94
CA MET A 1 4.97 21.90 -19.37
C MET A 1 4.46 20.73 -18.54
N ALA A 2 3.81 19.73 -19.15
CA ALA A 2 3.44 18.51 -18.42
C ALA A 2 4.70 17.68 -18.18
N MET A 3 4.98 17.31 -16.93
CA MET A 3 6.06 16.37 -16.63
C MET A 3 5.70 14.99 -17.19
N ALA A 4 6.63 14.36 -17.90
CA ALA A 4 6.48 12.97 -18.33
C ALA A 4 6.29 12.06 -17.12
N ARG A 5 5.36 11.11 -17.21
CA ARG A 5 5.07 10.13 -16.16
C ARG A 5 5.20 8.71 -16.70
N ARG A 6 5.60 7.78 -15.84
CA ARG A 6 5.62 6.34 -16.09
C ARG A 6 4.65 5.64 -15.15
N THR A 7 4.16 4.48 -15.57
CA THR A 7 3.31 3.64 -14.73
C THR A 7 4.18 2.64 -14.00
N LEU A 8 4.11 2.64 -12.68
CA LEU A 8 4.65 1.59 -11.82
C LEU A 8 3.52 0.67 -11.41
N GLU A 9 3.63 -0.61 -11.76
CA GLU A 9 2.74 -1.65 -11.28
C GLU A 9 3.32 -2.29 -10.01
N LEU A 10 2.52 -2.32 -8.95
CA LEU A 10 2.86 -2.96 -7.69
C LEU A 10 1.77 -3.96 -7.32
N THR A 11 2.13 -5.24 -7.19
CA THR A 11 1.21 -6.29 -6.75
C THR A 11 1.48 -6.65 -5.30
N LEU A 12 0.45 -6.56 -4.46
CA LEU A 12 0.53 -7.01 -3.07
C LEU A 12 0.17 -8.50 -2.99
N LEU A 13 1.05 -9.29 -2.37
CA LEU A 13 0.84 -10.73 -2.24
C LEU A 13 0.29 -11.10 -0.86
N SER A 14 1.03 -10.80 0.20
CA SER A 14 0.68 -11.13 1.58
C SER A 14 1.50 -10.32 2.57
N ALA A 15 1.08 -10.36 3.84
CA ALA A 15 1.91 -9.97 4.98
C ALA A 15 1.80 -11.03 6.08
N SER A 16 2.75 -11.05 7.00
CA SER A 16 2.84 -12.06 8.04
C SER A 16 3.18 -11.43 9.39
N ASP A 17 2.69 -12.06 10.46
CA ASP A 17 2.97 -11.71 11.85
C ASP A 17 2.68 -10.24 12.22
N LEU A 18 1.64 -9.64 11.63
CA LEU A 18 1.24 -8.27 11.95
C LEU A 18 0.87 -8.13 13.42
N ARG A 19 1.12 -6.97 14.03
CA ARG A 19 0.76 -6.72 15.43
C ARG A 19 -0.74 -6.87 15.63
N GLY A 20 -1.14 -7.68 16.60
CA GLY A 20 -2.55 -7.85 16.97
C GLY A 20 -3.12 -6.58 17.60
N VAL A 21 -4.06 -5.92 16.95
CA VAL A 21 -4.75 -4.70 17.45
C VAL A 21 -6.21 -4.92 17.81
N ASN A 22 -6.78 -6.06 17.42
CA ASN A 22 -8.12 -6.50 17.82
C ASN A 22 -7.98 -7.56 18.93
N LEU A 23 -8.65 -7.33 20.07
CA LEU A 23 -8.61 -8.24 21.23
C LEU A 23 -9.72 -9.31 21.19
N VAL A 24 -10.78 -9.08 20.43
CA VAL A 24 -12.01 -9.89 20.45
C VAL A 24 -12.30 -10.53 19.08
N SER A 25 -12.12 -9.79 17.99
CA SER A 25 -12.36 -10.25 16.62
C SER A 25 -11.08 -10.50 15.84
N LYS A 26 -11.15 -11.31 14.76
CA LYS A 26 -10.07 -11.38 13.78
C LYS A 26 -9.82 -10.00 13.16
N MET A 27 -8.59 -9.77 12.74
CA MET A 27 -8.22 -8.56 12.01
C MET A 27 -8.63 -8.70 10.55
N GLU A 28 -9.36 -7.72 10.03
CA GLU A 28 -9.59 -7.55 8.60
C GLU A 28 -8.58 -6.50 8.10
N VAL A 29 -7.65 -6.89 7.23
CA VAL A 29 -6.51 -6.05 6.88
C VAL A 29 -6.57 -5.64 5.42
N TYR A 30 -6.39 -4.36 5.16
CA TYR A 30 -6.23 -3.80 3.82
C TYR A 30 -4.92 -3.03 3.72
N ALA A 31 -4.54 -2.68 2.49
CA ALA A 31 -3.37 -1.85 2.24
C ALA A 31 -3.76 -0.54 1.55
N VAL A 32 -3.00 0.51 1.83
CA VAL A 32 -3.05 1.79 1.15
C VAL A 32 -1.68 2.04 0.53
N VAL A 33 -1.66 2.24 -0.78
CA VAL A 33 -0.45 2.44 -1.57
C VAL A 33 -0.45 3.84 -2.14
N TYR A 34 0.67 4.55 -2.03
CA TYR A 34 0.84 5.90 -2.55
C TYR A 34 2.32 6.25 -2.74
N LEU A 35 2.60 7.30 -3.51
CA LEU A 35 3.94 7.85 -3.61
C LEU A 35 4.22 8.74 -2.40
N ALA A 36 5.40 8.63 -1.80
CA ALA A 36 5.80 9.47 -0.67
C ALA A 36 5.74 10.97 -1.04
N GLY A 37 6.08 11.30 -2.28
CA GLY A 37 5.97 12.66 -2.84
C GLY A 37 4.54 13.13 -3.17
N ASP A 38 3.56 12.24 -3.19
CA ASP A 38 2.14 12.56 -3.43
C ASP A 38 1.23 11.77 -2.48
N PRO A 39 1.15 12.18 -1.20
CA PRO A 39 0.37 11.47 -0.18
C PRO A 39 -1.15 11.60 -0.36
N ARG A 40 -1.62 12.40 -1.34
CA ARG A 40 -3.04 12.58 -1.65
C ARG A 40 -3.53 11.53 -2.64
N ALA A 41 -2.67 11.07 -3.56
CA ALA A 41 -2.97 10.02 -4.54
C ALA A 41 -2.90 8.61 -3.93
N ARG A 42 -3.76 8.33 -2.94
CA ARG A 42 -3.82 7.04 -2.25
C ARG A 42 -4.70 6.06 -3.01
N GLN A 43 -4.17 4.86 -3.25
CA GLN A 43 -4.92 3.73 -3.80
C GLN A 43 -5.10 2.67 -2.72
N ARG A 44 -6.34 2.22 -2.54
CA ARG A 44 -6.68 1.19 -1.56
C ARG A 44 -6.76 -0.17 -2.24
N VAL A 45 -6.09 -1.16 -1.65
CA VAL A 45 -6.20 -2.58 -2.04
C VAL A 45 -7.33 -3.23 -1.25
N ALA A 46 -7.97 -4.24 -1.84
CA ALA A 46 -9.06 -4.99 -1.21
C ALA A 46 -8.70 -5.51 0.18
N THR A 47 -9.67 -5.49 1.09
CA THR A 47 -9.50 -6.01 2.46
C THR A 47 -9.44 -7.54 2.45
N ASP A 48 -8.44 -8.12 3.12
CA ASP A 48 -8.45 -9.53 3.49
C ASP A 48 -9.15 -9.72 4.84
N ARG A 49 -10.24 -10.49 4.84
CA ARG A 49 -11.10 -10.68 6.03
C ARG A 49 -10.80 -11.98 6.81
N ALA A 50 -9.96 -12.85 6.25
CA ALA A 50 -9.76 -14.20 6.76
C ALA A 50 -8.41 -14.41 7.44
N GLY A 51 -7.35 -13.80 6.91
CA GLY A 51 -5.95 -14.05 7.30
C GLY A 51 -5.55 -13.47 8.65
N GLY A 52 -6.34 -12.55 9.23
CA GLY A 52 -6.07 -12.00 10.55
C GLY A 52 -4.72 -11.27 10.60
N ARG A 53 -3.78 -11.79 11.38
CA ARG A 53 -2.40 -11.28 11.48
C ARG A 53 -1.53 -11.66 10.27
N ASN A 54 -2.02 -12.52 9.37
CA ASN A 54 -1.31 -13.03 8.20
C ASN A 54 -2.17 -12.86 6.93
N PRO A 55 -2.50 -11.61 6.53
CA PRO A 55 -3.38 -11.38 5.40
C PRO A 55 -2.77 -11.86 4.07
N SER A 56 -3.63 -12.34 3.18
CA SER A 56 -3.27 -12.72 1.81
C SER A 56 -4.17 -12.04 0.78
N TRP A 57 -3.53 -11.37 -0.17
CA TRP A 57 -4.16 -10.76 -1.34
C TRP A 57 -3.85 -11.51 -2.65
N LYS A 58 -3.04 -12.58 -2.58
CA LYS A 58 -2.73 -13.43 -3.72
C LYS A 58 -4.01 -13.96 -4.38
N GLY A 59 -4.09 -13.83 -5.70
CA GLY A 59 -5.25 -14.27 -6.49
C GLY A 59 -6.47 -13.34 -6.42
N LYS A 60 -6.34 -12.17 -5.79
CA LYS A 60 -7.33 -11.08 -5.80
C LYS A 60 -6.84 -9.93 -6.69
N ASP A 61 -7.71 -8.97 -6.99
CA ASP A 61 -7.30 -7.72 -7.62
C ASP A 61 -6.56 -6.83 -6.62
N ALA A 62 -5.23 -7.04 -6.56
CA ALA A 62 -4.32 -6.41 -5.61
C ALA A 62 -3.12 -5.74 -6.30
N THR A 63 -3.24 -5.49 -7.60
CA THR A 63 -2.27 -4.72 -8.38
C THR A 63 -2.70 -3.27 -8.42
N VAL A 64 -1.83 -2.39 -7.98
CA VAL A 64 -2.01 -0.93 -8.03
C VAL A 64 -1.08 -0.33 -9.05
N ARG A 65 -1.57 0.71 -9.74
CA ARG A 65 -0.86 1.39 -10.83
C ARG A 65 -0.61 2.83 -10.43
N LEU A 66 0.64 3.16 -10.16
CA LEU A 66 1.04 4.49 -9.73
C LEU A 66 1.66 5.26 -10.90
N ALA A 67 1.22 6.50 -11.10
CA ALA A 67 1.83 7.40 -12.07
C ALA A 67 3.01 8.11 -11.41
N VAL A 68 4.23 7.72 -11.77
CA VAL A 68 5.47 8.24 -11.18
C VAL A 68 6.15 9.20 -12.17
N PRO A 69 6.60 10.39 -11.76
CA PRO A 69 7.41 11.27 -12.60
C PRO A 69 8.59 10.52 -13.25
N ALA A 70 8.73 10.61 -14.58
CA ALA A 70 9.78 9.92 -15.32
C ALA A 70 11.19 10.38 -14.92
N SER A 71 11.30 11.63 -14.48
CA SER A 71 12.51 12.22 -13.92
C SER A 71 12.91 11.67 -12.56
N GLY A 72 12.07 10.84 -11.91
CA GLY A 72 12.24 10.32 -10.54
C GLY A 72 12.13 11.39 -9.44
N ALA A 73 12.47 12.64 -9.77
CA ALA A 73 12.44 13.80 -8.89
C ALA A 73 11.14 13.94 -8.11
N GLY A 74 11.26 14.06 -6.79
CA GLY A 74 10.15 14.25 -5.87
C GLY A 74 9.38 12.97 -5.51
N SER A 75 9.61 11.83 -6.17
CA SER A 75 8.85 10.59 -5.90
C SER A 75 9.30 9.90 -4.60
N GLY A 76 10.61 9.86 -4.35
CA GLY A 76 11.26 9.32 -3.15
C GLY A 76 11.09 7.81 -2.96
N ALA A 77 9.87 7.38 -2.64
CA ALA A 77 9.52 5.99 -2.38
C ALA A 77 8.04 5.74 -2.66
N VAL A 78 7.68 4.49 -2.94
CA VAL A 78 6.31 4.01 -2.76
C VAL A 78 6.13 3.66 -1.29
N ARG A 79 5.07 4.15 -0.68
CA ARG A 79 4.65 3.78 0.68
C ARG A 79 3.48 2.81 0.59
N VAL A 80 3.58 1.71 1.33
CA VAL A 80 2.50 0.73 1.52
C VAL A 80 2.16 0.71 2.99
N LEU A 81 1.00 1.25 3.35
CA LEU A 81 0.49 1.28 4.71
C LEU A 81 -0.52 0.15 4.89
N LEU A 82 -0.26 -0.74 5.83
CA LEU A 82 -1.18 -1.82 6.21
C LEU A 82 -2.08 -1.34 7.34
N ARG A 83 -3.38 -1.51 7.17
CA ARG A 83 -4.40 -1.02 8.11
C ARG A 83 -5.40 -2.11 8.43
N ALA A 84 -5.78 -2.20 9.69
CA ALA A 84 -6.81 -3.09 10.17
C ALA A 84 -8.14 -2.34 10.34
N GLU A 85 -9.20 -2.85 9.72
CA GLU A 85 -10.55 -2.35 9.91
C GLU A 85 -11.04 -2.64 11.34
N ARG A 86 -11.81 -1.71 11.89
CA ARG A 86 -12.39 -1.88 13.22
C ARG A 86 -13.86 -1.47 13.21
N ALA A 87 -14.72 -2.39 13.65
CA ALA A 87 -16.10 -2.07 13.96
C ALA A 87 -16.15 -1.38 15.35
N GLY A 88 -16.25 -0.04 15.39
CA GLY A 88 -16.44 0.71 16.63
C GLY A 88 -15.80 2.09 16.66
N LEU A 89 -15.81 2.72 17.85
CA LEU A 89 -15.21 4.03 18.11
C LEU A 89 -13.68 3.92 18.10
N GLY A 90 -13.03 4.56 17.12
CA GLY A 90 -11.57 4.64 17.04
C GLY A 90 -10.96 4.49 15.64
N GLY A 91 -11.77 4.14 14.63
CA GLY A 91 -11.35 4.04 13.24
C GLY A 91 -10.30 2.96 12.98
N ASP A 92 -9.88 2.87 11.72
CA ASP A 92 -8.90 1.89 11.26
C ASP A 92 -7.51 2.17 11.86
N ARG A 93 -6.80 1.10 12.23
CA ARG A 93 -5.49 1.18 12.88
C ARG A 93 -4.39 0.79 11.91
N ASP A 94 -3.29 1.55 11.95
CA ASP A 94 -2.09 1.19 11.19
C ASP A 94 -1.38 0.03 11.90
N VAL A 95 -1.08 -1.03 11.16
CA VAL A 95 -0.52 -2.29 11.68
C VAL A 95 0.80 -2.69 11.03
N GLY A 96 1.23 -1.93 10.03
CA GLY A 96 2.54 -2.07 9.39
C GLY A 96 2.73 -1.02 8.31
N GLU A 97 3.98 -0.71 7.98
CA GLU A 97 4.33 0.18 6.89
C GLU A 97 5.57 -0.34 6.16
N VAL A 98 5.56 -0.26 4.84
CA VAL A 98 6.68 -0.61 3.98
C VAL A 98 7.02 0.59 3.10
N PHE A 99 8.32 0.87 2.98
CA PHE A 99 8.88 1.86 2.08
C PHE A 99 9.65 1.15 0.98
N VAL A 100 9.27 1.38 -0.27
CA VAL A 100 9.99 0.88 -1.45
C VAL A 100 10.67 2.08 -2.11
N PRO A 101 11.99 2.24 -1.93
CA PRO A 101 12.73 3.34 -2.56
C PRO A 101 12.56 3.31 -4.07
N LEU A 102 12.35 4.48 -4.68
CA LEU A 102 12.32 4.63 -6.12
C LEU A 102 13.66 5.23 -6.58
N PRO A 103 14.22 4.76 -7.71
CA PRO A 103 15.45 5.32 -8.23
C PRO A 103 15.23 6.76 -8.69
N ASP A 104 16.27 7.58 -8.53
CA ASP A 104 16.27 8.99 -8.94
C ASP A 104 16.01 9.18 -10.43
N LYS A 105 16.24 8.14 -11.24
CA LYS A 105 15.80 8.07 -12.62
C LYS A 105 15.23 6.68 -12.87
N MET A 106 13.98 6.62 -13.31
CA MET A 106 13.52 5.41 -13.99
C MET A 106 14.13 5.41 -15.39
N SER A 107 14.78 4.31 -15.77
CA SER A 107 15.21 4.11 -17.16
C SER A 107 13.98 4.00 -18.06
N PRO A 108 14.04 4.54 -19.29
CA PRO A 108 13.12 4.08 -20.33
C PRO A 108 13.42 2.59 -20.57
N PHE A 109 12.38 1.76 -20.57
CA PHE A 109 12.46 0.43 -21.17
C PHE A 109 12.49 0.59 -22.69
#